data_AF-A0A930HT88-F1
#
_entry.id   AF-A0A930HT88-F1
#
_cell.length_a   1.000
_cell.length_b   1.000
_cell.length_c   1.000
_cell.angle_alpha   90.00
_cell.angle_beta   90.00
_cell.angle_gamma   90.00
#
_symmetry.space_group_name_H-M   'P 1'
#
loop_
_entity.id
_entity.type
_entity.pdbx_description
1 polymer ?
#
loop_
_entity_poly.entity_id
_entity_poly.type
_entity_poly.pdbx_seq_one_letter_code
_entity_poly.pdbx_strand_id
1 'polypeptide(L)' 'MMKRTIYIGNPAYLSLRLKQLEVRQPSDDRETTVRTIPIEDIGVVLLDHPQ' A
#
# COMPACT_ATOMS: atom_id res chain seq x y z
N MET A 1 19.62 1.45 -6.24
CA MET A 1 18.42 1.14 -5.42
C MET A 1 17.49 0.30 -6.27
N MET A 2 16.99 -0.80 -5.73
CA MET A 2 16.19 -1.75 -6.50
C MET A 2 14.71 -1.37 -6.38
N LYS A 3 14.11 -1.00 -7.51
CA LYS A 3 12.68 -0.67 -7.58
C LYS A 3 11.86 -1.95 -7.42
N ARG A 4 10.75 -1.87 -6.69
CA ARG A 4 9.81 -2.96 -6.43
C ARG A 4 8.50 -2.72 -7.19
N THR A 5 7.93 -3.80 -7.69
CA THR A 5 6.54 -3.82 -8.18
C THR A 5 5.65 -4.24 -7.02
N ILE A 6 4.68 -3.40 -6.67
CA ILE A 6 3.71 -3.66 -5.60
C ILE A 6 2.41 -4.11 -6.25
N TYR A 7 1.89 -5.23 -5.80
CA TYR A 7 0.57 -5.72 -6.20
C TYR A 7 -0.39 -5.61 -5.01
N ILE A 8 -1.56 -5.02 -5.24
CA ILE A 8 -2.63 -4.89 -4.24
C ILE A 8 -3.88 -5.58 -4.78
N GLY A 9 -4.09 -6.82 -4.34
CA GLY A 9 -5.25 -7.64 -4.72
C GLY A 9 -6.32 -7.77 -3.65
N ASN A 10 -6.08 -7.24 -2.45
CA ASN A 10 -7.08 -7.20 -1.37
C ASN A 10 -7.55 -5.76 -1.16
N PRO A 11 -8.81 -5.55 -0.69
CA PRO A 11 -9.28 -4.22 -0.32
C PRO A 11 -8.33 -3.55 0.67
N ALA A 12 -7.91 -2.33 0.34
CA ALA A 12 -7.02 -1.53 1.17
C ALA A 12 -7.23 -0.05 0.89
N TYR A 13 -7.10 0.78 1.92
CA TYR A 13 -7.03 2.22 1.75
C TYR A 13 -5.58 2.64 1.55
N LEU A 14 -5.32 3.41 0.50
CA LEU A 14 -4.00 3.91 0.15
C LEU A 14 -3.91 5.39 0.48
N SER A 15 -2.85 5.79 1.16
CA SER A 15 -2.56 7.21 1.42
C SER A 15 -1.08 7.49 1.35
N LEU A 16 -0.71 8.74 1.05
CA LEU A 16 0.68 9.18 1.07
C LEU A 16 0.93 10.03 2.30
N ARG A 17 1.96 9.68 3.07
CA ARG A 17 2.40 10.45 4.24
C ARG A 17 3.90 10.39 4.38
N LEU A 18 4.56 11.53 4.60
CA LEU A 18 6.01 11.60 4.82
C LEU A 18 6.85 10.84 3.75
N LYS A 19 6.47 10.95 2.47
CA LYS A 19 7.09 10.21 1.35
C LYS A 19 7.04 8.68 1.48
N GLN A 20 6.07 8.18 2.24
CA GLN A 20 5.75 6.77 2.35
C GLN A 20 4.35 6.54 1.78
N LEU A 21 4.18 5.43 1.07
CA LEU A 21 2.89 4.84 0.76
C LEU A 21 2.40 4.08 1.99
N GLU A 22 1.34 4.57 2.62
CA GLU A 22 0.59 3.87 3.66
C GLU A 22 -0.49 2.99 3.00
N VAL A 23 -0.45 1.69 3.28
CA VAL A 23 -1.46 0.71 2.89
C VAL A 23 -2.18 0.26 4.14
N ARG A 24 -3.46 0.57 4.24
CA ARG A 24 -4.32 0.24 5.40
C ARG A 24 -5.31 -0.84 5.02
N GLN A 25 -5.20 -2.00 5.64
CA GLN A 25 -6.13 -3.10 5.38
C GLN A 25 -7.34 -2.98 6.32
N PRO A 26 -8.58 -3.07 5.82
CA PRO A 26 -9.76 -3.16 6.65
C PRO A 26 -9.75 -4.54 7.33
N SER A 27 -9.43 -4.56 8.62
CA SER A 27 -9.58 -5.75 9.48
C SER A 27 -10.86 -5.64 10.29
N ASP A 28 -11.54 -6.77 10.51
CA ASP A 28 -12.73 -6.87 11.37
C ASP A 28 -12.37 -6.68 12.86
N ASP A 29 -11.15 -7.09 13.22
CA ASP A 29 -10.53 -6.77 14.50
C ASP A 29 -9.99 -5.34 14.48
N ARG A 30 -10.22 -4.62 15.58
CA ARG A 30 -10.02 -3.17 15.78
C ARG A 30 -8.61 -2.62 15.49
N GLU A 31 -7.67 -3.46 15.09
CA GLU A 31 -6.32 -3.07 14.66
C GLU A 31 -6.23 -3.01 13.13
N THR A 32 -6.39 -1.80 12.59
CA THR A 32 -6.03 -1.51 11.20
C THR A 32 -4.53 -1.70 11.04
N THR A 33 -4.10 -2.76 10.36
CA THR A 33 -2.69 -2.95 10.02
C THR A 33 -2.28 -1.91 8.98
N VAL A 34 -1.37 -1.01 9.35
CA VAL A 34 -0.79 -0.01 8.44
C VAL A 34 0.60 -0.49 8.02
N ARG A 35 0.78 -0.73 6.72
CA ARG A 35 2.09 -1.00 6.13
C ARG A 35 2.59 0.25 5.41
N THR A 36 3.84 0.61 5.63
CA THR A 36 4.49 1.75 4.96
C THR A 36 5.56 1.28 3.98
N ILE A 37 5.59 1.87 2.78
CA ILE A 37 6.61 1.59 1.76
C ILE A 37 7.19 2.91 1.26
N PRO A 38 8.52 3.12 1.25
CA PRO A 38 9.12 4.33 0.71
C PRO A 38 8.82 4.48 -0.79
N ILE A 39 8.38 5.67 -1.22
CA ILE A 39 7.98 5.88 -2.62
C ILE A 39 9.16 5.76 -3.59
N GLU A 40 10.37 6.04 -3.13
CA GLU A 40 11.61 5.87 -3.89
C GLU A 40 11.93 4.40 -4.21
N ASP A 41 11.38 3.46 -3.45
CA ASP A 41 11.54 2.03 -3.69
C ASP A 41 10.45 1.48 -4.61
N ILE A 42 9.45 2.28 -4.98
CA ILE A 42 8.33 1.85 -5.83
C ILE A 42 8.67 2.13 -7.30
N GLY A 43 8.59 1.08 -8.12
CA GLY A 43 8.67 1.18 -9.58
C GLY A 43 7.28 1.24 -10.21
N VAL A 44 6.42 0.31 -9.84
CA VAL A 44 5.04 0.18 -10.35
C VAL A 44 4.13 -0.28 -9.22
N VAL A 45 2.90 0.24 -9.19
CA VAL A 45 1.82 -0.27 -8.34
C VAL A 45 0.74 -0.82 -9.25
N LEU A 46 0.40 -2.10 -9.07
CA LEU A 46 -0.69 -2.77 -9.77
C LEU A 46 -1.86 -2.93 -8.79
N LEU A 47 -2.99 -2.29 -9.13
CA LEU A 47 -4.24 -2.38 -8.40
C LEU A 47 -5.16 -3.30 -9.18
N ASP A 48 -5.50 -4.45 -8.61
CA ASP A 48 -6.36 -5.45 -9.25
C ASP A 48 -7.85 -5.18 -9.00
N HIS A 49 -8.16 -4.37 -7.99
CA HIS A 49 -9.54 -4.06 -7.61
C HIS A 49 -9.98 -2.68 -8.13
N PRO A 50 -10.97 -2.61 -9.03
CA PRO A 50 -11.53 -1.35 -9.51
C PRO A 50 -12.59 -0.83 -8.53
N GLN A 51 -12.18 -0.13 -7.48
CA GLN A 51 -13.08 0.69 -6.66
C GLN A 51 -12.50 2.07 -6.41
#